data_AF-A0A3G5AWC2-F1
#
_entry.id   AF-A0A3G5AWC2-F1
#
_cell.length_a   1.000
_cell.length_b   1.000
_cell.length_c   1.000
_cell.angle_alpha   90.00
_cell.angle_beta   90.00
_cell.angle_gamma   90.00
#
_symmetry.space_group_name_H-M   'P 1'
#
loop_
_entity.id
_entity.type
_entity.pdbx_description
1 polymer ?
#
loop_
_entity_poly.entity_id
_entity_poly.type
_entity_poly.pdbx_seq_one_letter_code
_entity_poly.pdbx_strand_id
1 'polypeptide(L)'
;YGDGDGVTFTSLSGGIDVIGHELTHAVTENSSDLIYQNESGALNEAISDIFGTLVEFYDNRNPDWEIGEDIYTPGKAGDALRSMSDP
;
A
#
# COMPACT_ATOMS: atom_id res chain seq x y z
N TYR A 1 -2.73 -4.05 11.43
CA TYR A 1 -1.55 -3.18 11.47
C TYR A 1 -0.67 -3.56 12.64
N GLY A 2 0.62 -3.79 12.41
CA GLY A 2 1.62 -3.90 13.47
C GLY A 2 2.30 -2.55 13.72
N ASP A 3 3.00 -2.42 14.85
CA ASP A 3 3.67 -1.18 15.25
C ASP A 3 5.04 -0.98 14.57
N GLY A 4 5.50 -1.96 13.79
CA GLY A 4 6.85 -1.99 13.24
C GLY A 4 7.92 -2.31 14.30
N ASP A 5 9.18 -2.38 13.87
CA ASP A 5 10.35 -2.60 14.73
C ASP A 5 11.18 -1.31 14.94
N GLY A 6 10.75 -0.20 14.32
CA GLY A 6 11.46 1.08 14.34
C GLY A 6 12.68 1.13 13.42
N VAL A 7 12.95 0.08 12.64
CA VAL A 7 14.10 0.00 11.71
C VAL A 7 13.63 -0.25 10.29
N THR A 8 12.85 -1.30 10.06
CA THR A 8 12.25 -1.60 8.75
C THR A 8 10.93 -0.89 8.58
N PHE A 9 10.11 -0.81 9.64
CA PHE A 9 8.85 -0.09 9.61
C PHE A 9 8.63 0.70 10.89
N THR A 10 7.95 1.84 10.75
CA THR A 10 7.20 2.44 11.86
C THR A 10 5.80 1.79 11.96
N SER A 11 4.85 2.40 12.67
CA SER A 11 3.48 1.85 12.71
C SER A 11 2.89 1.78 11.30
N LEU A 12 2.44 0.59 10.88
CA LEU A 12 1.92 0.39 9.52
C LEU A 12 0.63 1.18 9.25
N SER A 13 -0.08 1.59 10.31
CA SER A 13 -1.24 2.48 10.17
C SER A 13 -0.87 3.95 9.95
N GLY A 14 0.43 4.26 9.80
CA GLY A 14 0.92 5.61 9.52
C GLY A 14 0.77 6.00 8.04
N GLY A 15 0.80 5.02 7.12
CA GLY A 15 0.66 5.24 5.68
C GLY A 15 -0.81 5.17 5.26
N ILE A 16 -1.29 6.22 4.60
CA ILE A 16 -2.70 6.30 4.18
C ILE A 16 -2.98 5.36 3.00
N ASP A 17 -2.02 5.21 2.10
CA ASP A 17 -2.00 4.22 1.04
C ASP A 17 -2.04 2.78 1.58
N VAL A 18 -1.30 2.47 2.65
CA VAL A 18 -1.30 1.16 3.33
C VAL A 18 -2.68 0.89 3.94
N ILE A 19 -3.31 1.88 4.58
CA ILE A 19 -4.69 1.73 5.07
C ILE A 19 -5.66 1.51 3.91
N GLY A 20 -5.52 2.27 2.82
CA GLY A 20 -6.34 2.14 1.62
C GLY A 20 -6.18 0.78 0.94
N HIS A 21 -4.96 0.26 0.87
CA HIS A 21 -4.58 -1.04 0.34
C HIS A 21 -5.27 -2.16 1.12
N GLU A 22 -5.10 -2.19 2.44
CA GLU A 22 -5.68 -3.24 3.29
C GLU A 22 -7.22 -3.24 3.26
N LEU A 23 -7.84 -2.07 3.21
CA LEU A 23 -9.30 -1.97 3.06
C LEU A 23 -9.76 -2.40 1.67
N THR A 24 -8.97 -2.17 0.63
CA THR A 24 -9.29 -2.57 -0.74
C THR A 24 -9.28 -4.10 -0.89
N HIS A 25 -8.46 -4.83 -0.14
CA HIS A 25 -8.58 -6.30 -0.09
C HIS A 25 -9.99 -6.75 0.32
N ALA A 26 -10.59 -6.11 1.33
CA ALA A 26 -11.96 -6.42 1.75
C ALA A 26 -12.99 -6.08 0.65
N VAL A 27 -12.75 -5.01 -0.14
CA VAL A 27 -13.58 -4.70 -1.31
C VAL A 27 -13.44 -5.79 -2.38
N THR A 28 -12.22 -6.22 -2.68
CA THR A 28 -11.93 -7.29 -3.66
C THR A 28 -12.59 -8.61 -3.23
N GLU A 29 -12.46 -9.00 -1.96
CA GLU A 29 -13.10 -10.20 -1.38
C GLU A 29 -14.63 -10.17 -1.53
N ASN A 30 -15.25 -9.01 -1.35
CA ASN A 30 -16.71 -8.86 -1.45
C ASN A 30 -17.21 -8.54 -2.88
N SER A 31 -16.33 -8.58 -3.89
CA SER A 31 -16.69 -8.26 -5.27
C SER A 31 -16.19 -9.30 -6.28
N SER A 32 -14.96 -9.16 -6.77
CA SER A 32 -14.38 -10.06 -7.78
C SER A 32 -13.85 -11.37 -7.18
N ASP A 33 -13.62 -11.42 -5.87
CA ASP A 33 -13.12 -12.58 -5.13
C ASP A 33 -11.87 -13.21 -5.79
N LEU A 34 -10.92 -12.33 -6.15
CA LEU A 34 -9.67 -12.76 -6.78
C LEU A 34 -8.85 -13.61 -5.81
N ILE A 35 -8.76 -14.92 -6.12
CA ILE A 35 -7.98 -15.88 -5.34
C ILE A 35 -6.54 -15.38 -5.20
N TYR A 36 -6.04 -15.39 -3.97
CA TYR A 36 -4.71 -14.91 -3.61
C TYR A 36 -3.59 -15.87 -4.02
N GLN A 37 -3.46 -16.12 -5.32
CA GLN A 37 -2.49 -17.03 -5.91
C GLN A 37 -2.19 -16.68 -7.37
N ASN A 38 -0.96 -16.89 -7.83
CA ASN A 38 -0.55 -16.69 -9.22
C ASN A 38 -0.99 -15.31 -9.75
N GLU A 39 -1.49 -15.24 -11.00
CA GLU A 39 -1.92 -14.00 -11.64
C GLU A 39 -3.14 -13.37 -10.96
N SER A 40 -4.07 -14.15 -10.40
CA SER A 40 -5.22 -13.58 -9.68
C SER A 40 -4.78 -12.93 -8.38
N GLY A 41 -3.77 -13.48 -7.69
CA GLY A 41 -3.16 -12.86 -6.52
C GLY A 41 -2.41 -11.58 -6.87
N ALA A 42 -1.65 -11.59 -7.98
CA ALA A 42 -0.98 -10.39 -8.46
C ALA A 42 -1.96 -9.26 -8.83
N LEU A 43 -3.11 -9.59 -9.44
CA LEU A 43 -4.17 -8.63 -9.69
C LEU A 43 -4.83 -8.14 -8.40
N ASN A 44 -5.00 -9.02 -7.40
CA ASN A 44 -5.54 -8.64 -6.09
C ASN A 44 -4.65 -7.58 -5.41
N GLU A 45 -3.34 -7.83 -5.32
CA GLU A 45 -2.35 -6.86 -4.81
C GLU A 45 -2.33 -5.56 -5.62
N ALA A 46 -2.29 -5.65 -6.96
CA ALA A 46 -2.24 -4.46 -7.81
C ALA A 46 -3.49 -3.59 -7.68
N ILE A 47 -4.68 -4.20 -7.52
CA ILE A 47 -5.91 -3.45 -7.24
C ILE A 47 -5.81 -2.72 -5.90
N SER A 48 -5.28 -3.38 -4.86
CA SER A 48 -5.07 -2.75 -3.56
C SER A 48 -4.08 -1.59 -3.63
N ASP A 49 -2.96 -1.72 -4.35
CA ASP A 49 -2.01 -0.61 -4.58
C ASP A 49 -2.67 0.54 -5.34
N ILE A 50 -3.38 0.26 -6.45
CA ILE A 50 -4.08 1.28 -7.25
C ILE A 50 -5.04 2.09 -6.38
N PHE A 51 -5.90 1.44 -5.60
CA PHE A 51 -6.87 2.16 -4.77
C PHE A 51 -6.24 2.82 -3.54
N GLY A 52 -5.20 2.22 -2.94
CA GLY A 52 -4.40 2.85 -1.89
C GLY A 52 -3.84 4.18 -2.34
N THR A 53 -3.13 4.19 -3.48
CA THR A 53 -2.60 5.41 -4.10
C THR A 53 -3.71 6.41 -4.46
N LEU A 54 -4.83 5.97 -5.03
CA LEU A 54 -5.94 6.88 -5.34
C LEU A 54 -6.55 7.52 -4.08
N VAL A 55 -6.60 6.81 -2.96
CA VAL A 55 -7.03 7.36 -1.65
C VAL A 55 -6.03 8.38 -1.14
N GLU A 56 -4.73 8.14 -1.31
CA GLU A 56 -3.69 9.11 -0.97
C GLU A 56 -3.80 10.39 -1.81
N PHE A 57 -3.94 10.26 -3.14
CA PHE A 57 -4.22 11.40 -4.03
C PHE A 57 -5.50 12.13 -3.65
N TYR A 58 -6.52 11.42 -3.17
CA TYR A 58 -7.77 12.03 -2.71
C TYR A 58 -7.58 12.84 -1.41
N ASP A 59 -6.80 12.35 -0.46
CA ASP A 59 -6.43 13.07 0.77
C ASP A 59 -5.46 14.22 0.51
N ASN A 60 -4.66 14.14 -0.55
CA ASN A 60 -3.84 15.21 -1.13
C ASN A 60 -2.81 15.79 -0.15
N ARG A 61 -2.21 14.92 0.69
CA ARG A 61 -1.08 15.25 1.56
C ARG A 61 0.14 14.44 1.11
N ASN A 62 1.01 15.09 0.33
CA ASN A 62 2.19 14.48 -0.31
C ASN A 62 1.89 13.26 -1.21
N PRO A 63 0.86 13.29 -2.07
CA PRO A 63 0.53 12.10 -2.84
C PRO A 63 1.58 11.77 -3.89
N ASP A 64 1.91 10.51 -4.03
CA ASP A 64 2.79 10.01 -5.10
C ASP A 64 2.38 8.62 -5.62
N TRP A 65 3.26 7.95 -6.37
CA TRP A 65 3.01 6.65 -6.99
C TRP A 65 3.84 5.54 -6.35
N GLU A 66 4.36 5.79 -5.15
CA GLU A 66 5.09 4.84 -4.34
C GLU A 66 4.13 4.23 -3.30
N ILE A 67 4.55 3.12 -2.69
CA ILE A 67 3.74 2.41 -1.69
C ILE A 67 4.53 2.28 -0.38
N GLY A 68 4.00 2.85 0.69
CA GLY A 68 4.46 2.73 2.08
C GLY A 68 5.67 3.60 2.42
N GLU A 69 6.01 4.59 1.60
CA GLU A 69 7.11 5.54 1.80
C GLU A 69 7.02 6.30 3.14
N ASP A 70 5.80 6.58 3.62
CA ASP A 70 5.58 7.21 4.92
C ASP A 70 5.96 6.34 6.14
N ILE A 71 6.05 5.01 5.96
CA ILE A 71 6.25 4.06 7.07
C ILE A 71 7.49 3.17 6.91
N TYR A 72 8.03 3.05 5.71
CA TYR A 72 9.11 2.13 5.38
C TYR A 72 10.48 2.77 5.64
N THR A 73 11.39 1.98 6.23
CA THR A 73 12.80 2.32 6.46
C THR A 73 13.03 3.75 6.95
N PRO A 74 12.54 4.16 8.14
CA PRO A 74 12.60 5.55 8.63
C PRO A 74 14.01 6.18 8.69
N GLY A 75 15.07 5.39 8.60
CA GLY A 75 16.46 5.86 8.49
C GLY A 75 16.96 6.13 7.07
N LYS A 76 16.15 5.90 6.04
CA LYS A 76 16.47 6.08 4.62
C LYS A 76 15.36 6.93 3.98
N ALA A 77 15.76 7.97 3.25
CA ALA A 77 14.83 8.91 2.65
C ALA A 77 14.67 8.62 1.15
N GLY A 78 13.44 8.82 0.65
CA GLY A 78 13.13 8.70 -0.77
C GLY A 78 13.11 7.27 -1.28
N ASP A 79 12.86 6.29 -0.41
CA ASP A 79 12.53 4.92 -0.80
C ASP A 79 11.16 4.51 -0.29
N ALA A 80 10.65 3.42 -0.86
CA ALA A 80 9.34 2.87 -0.60
C ALA A 80 9.40 1.34 -0.70
N LEU A 81 8.32 0.67 -0.30
CA LEU A 81 8.24 -0.78 -0.41
C LEU A 81 8.07 -1.23 -1.87
N ARG A 82 7.31 -0.48 -2.67
CA ARG A 82 7.08 -0.69 -4.11
C ARG A 82 6.93 0.67 -4.82
N SER A 83 7.21 0.68 -6.11
CA SER A 83 6.89 1.79 -7.02
C SER A 83 5.86 1.33 -8.04
N MET A 84 4.79 2.10 -8.25
CA MET A 84 3.89 1.90 -9.40
C MET A 84 4.44 2.55 -10.67
N SER A 85 5.29 3.58 -10.52
CA SER A 85 5.80 4.37 -11.63
C SER A 85 7.00 3.71 -12.33
N ASP A 86 7.85 3.02 -11.57
CA ASP A 86 9.01 2.23 -12.06
C ASP A 86 9.25 0.98 -11.18
N PRO A 87 8.48 -0.12 -11.39
CA PRO A 87 8.43 -1.29 -10.50
C PRO A 87 9.70 -2.16 -10.42
#